data_AF-A0A955XZP1-F1
#
_entry.id   AF-A0A955XZP1-F1
#
_cell.length_a   1.000
_cell.length_b   1.000
_cell.length_c   1.000
_cell.angle_alpha   90.00
_cell.angle_beta   90.00
_cell.angle_gamma   90.00
#
_symmetry.space_group_name_H-M   'P 1'
#
loop_
_entity.id
_entity.type
_entity.pdbx_description
1 polymer ?
#
loop_
_entity_poly.entity_id
_entity_poly.type
_entity_poly.pdbx_seq_one_letter_code
_entity_poly.pdbx_strand_id
1 'polypeptide(L)' 'MRRIRWFSDLSMDDIGQVGGKNASLGELIRGLGARGVAVPDGFATTADA' A
#
# COMPACT_ATOMS: atom_id res chain seq x y z
N MET A 1 -0.45 11.97 14.09
CA MET A 1 -0.89 10.91 13.15
C MET A 1 -0.15 11.10 11.84
N ARG A 2 0.31 10.01 11.21
CA ARG A 2 1.10 10.06 9.96
C ARG A 2 0.13 9.97 8.78
N ARG A 3 -0.07 11.07 8.05
CA ARG A 3 -1.03 11.18 6.93
C ARG A 3 -0.60 10.48 5.64
N ILE A 4 0.64 10.00 5.57
CA ILE A 4 1.25 9.39 4.37
C ILE A 4 1.85 8.04 4.74
N ARG A 5 1.46 6.98 4.01
CA ARG A 5 1.99 5.62 4.12
C ARG A 5 2.58 5.19 2.77
N TRP A 6 3.81 4.68 2.76
CA TRP A 6 4.41 4.12 1.54
C TRP A 6 3.78 2.79 1.20
N PHE A 7 3.57 2.50 -0.09
CA PHE A 7 2.93 1.25 -0.50
C PHE A 7 3.74 0.01 -0.08
N SER A 8 5.08 0.11 -0.01
CA SER A 8 5.96 -0.94 0.53
C SER A 8 5.65 -1.35 1.98
N ASP A 9 5.01 -0.46 2.73
CA ASP A 9 4.68 -0.62 4.15
C ASP A 9 3.20 -0.96 4.37
N LEU A 10 2.44 -1.26 3.30
CA LEU A 10 1.02 -1.57 3.38
C LEU A 10 0.75 -3.07 3.21
N SER A 11 -0.32 -3.50 3.87
CA SER A 11 -0.88 -4.84 3.77
C SER A 11 -2.41 -4.79 3.81
N MET A 12 -3.06 -5.95 3.66
CA MET A 12 -4.51 -6.06 3.83
C MET A 12 -5.00 -5.68 5.24
N ASP A 13 -4.13 -5.68 6.24
CA ASP A 13 -4.48 -5.26 7.61
C ASP A 13 -4.65 -3.73 7.70
N ASP A 14 -4.17 -2.97 6.71
CA ASP A 14 -4.24 -1.51 6.67
C ASP A 14 -5.53 -0.96 6.01
N ILE A 15 -6.48 -1.82 5.61
CA ILE A 15 -7.72 -1.38 4.91
C ILE A 15 -8.46 -0.29 5.68
N GLY A 16 -8.55 -0.40 7.00
CA GLY A 16 -9.22 0.61 7.85
C GLY A 16 -8.53 1.98 7.84
N GLN A 17 -7.25 2.04 7.47
CA GLN A 17 -6.45 3.27 7.43
C GLN A 17 -6.34 3.87 6.03
N VAL A 18 -6.28 3.05 4.98
CA VAL A 18 -5.96 3.53 3.60
C VAL A 18 -6.96 3.08 2.53
N GLY A 19 -7.96 2.27 2.90
CA GLY A 19 -8.93 1.68 1.97
C GLY A 19 -8.39 0.47 1.19
N GLY A 20 -9.32 -0.28 0.59
CA GLY A 20 -9.01 -1.58 -0.05
C GLY A 20 -8.07 -1.51 -1.25
N LYS A 21 -8.12 -0.45 -2.06
CA LYS A 21 -7.24 -0.31 -3.23
C LYS A 21 -5.78 -0.13 -2.83
N ASN A 22 -5.51 0.72 -1.84
CA ASN A 22 -4.15 1.00 -1.38
C ASN A 22 -3.55 -0.21 -0.65
N ALA A 23 -4.35 -0.88 0.19
CA ALA A 23 -3.95 -2.13 0.83
C ALA A 23 -3.60 -3.23 -0.18
N SER A 24 -4.45 -3.43 -1.20
CA SER A 24 -4.18 -4.39 -2.28
C SER A 24 -2.94 -4.03 -3.10
N LEU A 25 -2.65 -2.74 -3.32
CA LEU A 25 -1.45 -2.32 -4.05
C LEU A 25 -0.17 -2.66 -3.26
N GLY A 26 -0.18 -2.52 -1.93
CA GLY A 26 0.91 -2.98 -1.07
C GLY A 26 1.18 -4.48 -1.19
N GLU A 27 0.13 -5.30 -1.25
CA GLU A 27 0.26 -6.74 -1.52
C GLU A 27 0.86 -7.03 -2.90
N LEU A 28 0.49 -6.26 -3.94
CA LEU A 28 1.06 -6.43 -5.28
C LEU A 28 2.56 -6.07 -5.29
N ILE A 29 2.97 -5.00 -4.63
CA ILE A 29 4.38 -4.61 -4.55
C ILE A 29 5.19 -5.71 -3.83
N ARG A 30 4.71 -6.19 -2.68
CA ARG A 30 5.41 -7.21 -1.88
C ARG A 30 5.43 -8.57 -2.58
N GLY A 31 4.32 -8.99 -3.18
CA GLY A 31 4.16 -10.30 -3.78
C GLY A 31 4.69 -10.42 -5.21
N LEU A 32 4.43 -9.42 -6.06
CA LEU A 32 4.80 -9.44 -7.48
C LEU A 32 6.14 -8.75 -7.74
N GLY A 33 6.50 -7.73 -6.97
CA GLY A 33 7.83 -7.10 -7.04
C GLY A 33 8.95 -8.11 -6.77
N ALA A 34 8.77 -8.97 -5.77
CA ALA A 34 9.68 -10.08 -5.49
C ALA A 34 9.80 -11.11 -6.62
N ARG A 35 8.83 -11.14 -7.55
CA ARG A 35 8.78 -12.04 -8.72
C ARG A 35 9.23 -11.34 -10.00
N GLY A 36 9.80 -10.14 -9.91
CA GLY A 36 10.31 -9.38 -11.05
C GLY A 36 9.24 -8.67 -11.88
N VAL A 37 7.99 -8.61 -11.40
CA VAL A 37 6.93 -7.83 -12.04
C VAL A 37 7.07 -6.38 -11.61
N ALA A 38 7.19 -5.47 -12.57
CA ALA A 38 7.22 -4.04 -12.28
C ALA A 38 5.84 -3.56 -11.82
N VAL A 39 5.74 -3.19 -10.55
CA VAL A 39 4.57 -2.51 -9.97
C VAL A 39 4.98 -1.06 -9.67
N PRO A 40 4.24 -0.05 -10.15
CA PRO A 40 4.53 1.35 -9.83
C PRO A 40 4.48 1.60 -8.33
N ASP A 41 5.53 2.24 -7.80
CA ASP A 41 5.62 2.62 -6.39
C ASP A 41 4.95 3.98 -6.11
N GLY A 42 4.76 4.30 -4.83
CA GLY A 42 4.12 5.53 -4.39
C GLY A 42 3.66 5.48 -2.94
N PHE A 43 2.65 6.29 -2.62
CA PHE A 43 2.12 6.39 -1.26
C PHE A 43 0.60 6.55 -1.25
N ALA A 44 0.00 6.20 -0.12
CA ALA A 44 -1.39 6.44 0.20
C ALA A 44 -1.52 7.55 1.24
N THR A 45 -2.55 8.39 1.09
CA THR A 45 -3.06 9.19 2.21
C THR A 45 -3.93 8.32 3.12
N THR A 46 -3.90 8.58 4.42
CA THR A 46 -4.76 7.87 5.37
C THR A 46 -6.18 8.43 5.39
N ALA A 47 -7.15 7.68 5.89
CA ALA A 47 -8.56 8.05 5.92
C ALA A 47 -8.85 9.24 6.87
N ASP A 48 -7.97 9.48 7.83
CA ASP A 48 -8.02 10.62 8.75
C ASP A 48 -7.32 11.89 8.22
N ALA A 49 -6.74 11.84 7.01
CA ALA A 49 -5.93 12.91 6.45
C ALA A 49 -6.74 14.16 6.06
#